data_AF-A0A094FL83-F1
#
_entry.id   AF-A0A094FL83-F1
#
_cell.length_a   1.000
_cell.length_b   1.000
_cell.length_c   1.000
_cell.angle_alpha   90.00
_cell.angle_beta   90.00
_cell.angle_gamma   90.00
#
_symmetry.space_group_name_H-M   'P 1'
#
loop_
_entity.id
_entity.type
_entity.pdbx_description
1 polymer ?
#
loop_
_entity_poly.entity_id
_entity_poly.type
_entity_poly.pdbx_seq_one_letter_code
_entity_poly.pdbx_strand_id
1 'polypeptide(L)'
;KAEWLEAYIQARAAAFSNSNINSAWRGCGLQPFQPQTVIRAATLPTTDVIVERPRTPTEHDIFEKVFLNSSPPDFQTLYKANTVLSTTINCSVLNTPTKRYIYKLADKTERLNTRHILQQRETDNLRSIIQKRRAQNKGKRVVLKGQFHISTEELQLQVVEAEAATASQRSRTTLQPIDKAIIEEIDRESEEEAYDSNFDELAL
;
A
#
# COMPACT_ATOMS: atom_id res chain seq x y z
N LYS A 1 -7.51 -29.66 -12.14
CA LYS A 1 -7.02 -29.08 -10.87
C LYS A 1 -7.64 -29.72 -9.61
N ALA A 2 -8.90 -30.20 -9.64
CA ALA A 2 -9.55 -30.81 -8.47
C ALA A 2 -9.03 -32.21 -8.10
N GLU A 3 -8.66 -33.04 -9.08
CA GLU A 3 -8.23 -34.43 -8.87
C GLU A 3 -6.98 -34.56 -7.96
N TRP A 4 -6.03 -33.63 -8.10
CA TRP A 4 -4.83 -33.59 -7.25
C TRP A 4 -5.15 -33.24 -5.80
N LEU A 5 -6.17 -32.40 -5.56
CA LEU A 5 -6.58 -32.03 -4.21
C LEU A 5 -7.23 -33.23 -3.51
N GLU A 6 -8.05 -33.99 -4.22
CA GLU A 6 -8.68 -35.20 -3.70
C GLU A 6 -7.66 -36.30 -3.39
N ALA A 7 -6.73 -36.55 -4.32
CA ALA A 7 -5.62 -37.46 -4.10
C ALA A 7 -4.73 -37.04 -2.92
N TYR A 8 -4.46 -35.73 -2.78
CA TYR A 8 -3.71 -35.19 -1.65
C TYR A 8 -4.44 -35.37 -0.31
N ILE A 9 -5.75 -35.12 -0.27
CA ILE A 9 -6.55 -35.31 0.94
C ILE A 9 -6.51 -36.77 1.40
N GLN A 10 -6.68 -37.71 0.45
CA GLN A 10 -6.62 -39.15 0.74
C GLN A 10 -5.22 -39.58 1.19
N ALA A 11 -4.17 -39.16 0.47
CA ALA A 11 -2.79 -39.49 0.81
C ALA A 11 -2.38 -38.91 2.17
N ARG A 12 -2.80 -37.68 2.48
CA ARG A 12 -2.55 -37.03 3.77
C ARG A 12 -3.22 -37.80 4.91
N ALA A 13 -4.49 -38.19 4.75
CA ALA A 13 -5.19 -38.97 5.76
C ALA A 13 -4.50 -40.33 6.03
N ALA A 14 -4.02 -41.00 4.98
CA ALA A 14 -3.28 -42.25 5.11
C ALA A 14 -1.90 -42.04 5.78
N ALA A 15 -1.14 -41.03 5.34
CA ALA A 15 0.20 -40.74 5.85
C ALA A 15 0.20 -40.37 7.35
N PHE A 16 -0.76 -39.55 7.79
CA PHE A 16 -0.89 -39.14 9.19
C PHE A 16 -1.78 -40.06 10.03
N SER A 17 -1.92 -41.33 9.63
CA SER A 17 -2.61 -42.32 10.45
C SER A 17 -1.77 -42.71 11.67
N ASN A 18 -2.43 -43.05 12.78
CA ASN A 18 -1.76 -43.52 13.99
C ASN A 18 -0.83 -44.72 13.73
N SER A 19 -1.22 -45.62 12.82
CA SER A 19 -0.39 -46.77 12.46
C SER A 19 0.92 -46.33 11.81
N ASN A 20 0.87 -45.39 10.85
CA ASN A 20 2.06 -44.90 10.15
C ASN A 20 2.97 -44.05 11.05
N ILE A 21 2.38 -43.24 11.93
CA ILE A 21 3.15 -42.44 12.89
C ILE A 21 3.87 -43.37 13.89
N ASN A 22 3.16 -44.34 14.46
CA ASN A 22 3.75 -45.27 15.42
C ASN A 22 4.77 -46.23 14.78
N SER A 23 4.54 -46.67 13.54
CA SER A 23 5.51 -47.50 12.81
C SER A 23 6.78 -46.71 12.49
N ALA A 24 6.67 -45.42 12.15
CA ALA A 24 7.82 -44.53 11.98
C ALA A 24 8.61 -44.36 13.29
N TRP A 25 7.93 -44.13 14.42
CA TRP A 25 8.60 -44.06 15.73
C TRP A 25 9.29 -45.36 16.12
N ARG A 26 8.69 -46.51 15.80
CA ARG A 26 9.33 -47.83 15.97
C ARG A 26 10.56 -47.98 15.07
N GLY A 27 10.46 -47.58 13.81
CA GLY A 27 11.56 -47.64 12.84
C GLY A 27 12.75 -46.76 13.23
N CYS A 28 12.49 -45.60 13.82
CA CYS A 28 13.53 -44.71 14.33
C CYS A 28 14.06 -45.10 15.73
N GLY A 29 13.50 -46.14 16.36
CA GLY A 29 13.86 -46.54 17.72
C GLY A 29 13.46 -45.51 18.79
N LEU A 30 12.45 -44.69 18.54
CA LEU A 30 11.91 -43.74 19.53
C LEU A 30 10.90 -44.39 20.46
N GLN A 31 10.12 -45.36 19.97
CA GLN A 31 9.07 -46.01 20.76
C GLN A 31 8.92 -47.50 20.40
N PRO A 32 9.32 -48.45 21.28
CA PRO A 32 10.05 -48.23 22.52
C PRO A 32 11.45 -47.65 22.25
N PHE A 33 11.99 -46.91 23.22
CA PHE A 33 13.26 -46.24 23.04
C PHE A 33 14.43 -47.24 22.88
N GLN A 34 15.13 -47.15 21.76
CA GLN A 34 16.28 -47.96 21.37
C GLN A 34 17.47 -47.04 21.03
N PRO A 35 18.35 -46.75 22.00
CA PRO A 35 19.36 -45.70 21.86
C PRO A 35 20.34 -45.96 20.71
N GLN A 36 20.68 -47.22 20.44
CA GLN A 36 21.61 -47.57 19.35
C GLN A 36 21.02 -47.27 17.97
N THR A 37 19.71 -47.49 17.79
CA THR A 37 19.00 -47.20 16.54
C THR A 37 18.98 -45.70 16.28
N VAL A 38 18.70 -44.91 17.33
CA VAL A 38 18.66 -43.44 17.28
C VAL A 38 20.05 -42.88 16.97
N ILE A 39 21.09 -43.34 17.67
CA ILE A 39 22.48 -42.89 17.46
C ILE A 39 22.91 -43.23 16.04
N ARG A 40 22.68 -44.48 15.59
CA ARG A 40 23.04 -44.89 14.23
C ARG A 40 22.37 -44.00 13.18
N ALA A 41 21.07 -43.72 13.34
CA ALA A 41 20.34 -42.84 12.43
C ALA A 41 20.91 -41.40 12.41
N ALA A 42 21.34 -40.87 13.56
CA ALA A 42 21.95 -39.54 13.66
C ALA A 42 23.40 -39.48 13.13
N THR A 43 24.12 -40.60 13.15
CA THR A 43 25.52 -40.70 12.69
C THR A 43 25.67 -41.14 11.25
N LEU A 44 24.59 -41.58 10.59
CA LEU A 44 24.63 -41.83 9.15
C LEU A 44 25.03 -40.52 8.48
N PRO A 45 26.02 -40.53 7.56
CA PRO A 45 26.31 -39.35 6.77
C PRO A 45 25.01 -38.98 6.07
N THR A 46 24.46 -37.82 6.41
CA THR A 46 23.41 -37.19 5.62
C THR A 46 24.01 -37.12 4.24
N THR A 47 23.56 -38.00 3.34
CA THR A 47 23.70 -37.69 1.93
C THR A 47 22.84 -36.44 1.82
N ASP A 48 23.50 -35.29 1.83
CA ASP A 48 22.95 -34.04 1.34
C ASP A 48 22.67 -34.28 -0.14
N VAL A 49 21.68 -35.13 -0.43
CA VAL A 49 20.89 -34.95 -1.62
C VAL A 49 20.32 -33.58 -1.36
N ILE A 50 20.97 -32.59 -1.98
CA ILE A 50 20.40 -31.29 -2.23
C ILE A 50 19.12 -31.60 -3.00
N VAL A 51 18.06 -31.94 -2.28
CA VAL A 51 16.71 -31.81 -2.78
C VAL A 51 16.62 -30.31 -2.91
N GLU A 52 16.87 -29.81 -4.12
CA GLU A 52 16.45 -28.47 -4.48
C GLU A 52 14.96 -28.43 -4.17
N ARG A 53 14.64 -27.95 -2.97
CA ARG A 53 13.30 -27.50 -2.63
C ARG A 53 12.95 -26.55 -3.77
N PRO A 54 11.90 -26.80 -4.56
CA PRO A 54 11.52 -25.88 -5.61
C PRO A 54 11.30 -24.53 -4.92
N ARG A 55 12.28 -23.64 -5.07
CA ARG A 55 12.16 -22.27 -4.58
C ARG A 55 11.15 -21.68 -5.54
N THR A 56 9.98 -21.32 -5.03
CA THR A 56 9.18 -20.28 -5.69
C THR A 56 10.15 -19.13 -5.98
N PRO A 57 10.31 -18.68 -7.24
CA PRO A 57 11.19 -17.57 -7.55
C PRO A 57 10.74 -16.35 -6.73
N THR A 58 11.46 -16.04 -5.66
CA THR A 58 11.15 -14.87 -4.81
C THR A 58 11.52 -13.58 -5.54
N GLU A 59 12.39 -13.66 -6.54
CA GLU A 59 12.77 -12.56 -7.41
C GLU A 59 11.76 -12.39 -8.52
N HIS A 60 10.70 -11.63 -8.24
CA HIS A 60 9.81 -11.14 -9.28
C HIS A 60 10.58 -10.09 -10.10
N ASP A 61 10.51 -10.21 -11.43
CA ASP A 61 11.01 -9.23 -12.38
C ASP A 61 10.47 -7.83 -12.01
N ILE A 62 11.26 -6.78 -12.23
CA ILE A 62 10.83 -5.40 -11.98
C ILE A 62 9.55 -5.08 -12.76
N PHE A 63 9.39 -5.66 -13.97
CA PHE A 63 8.19 -5.49 -14.78
C PHE A 63 6.95 -6.11 -14.16
N GLU A 64 7.11 -7.25 -13.48
CA GLU A 64 6.02 -7.92 -12.74
C GLU A 64 5.71 -7.19 -11.43
N LYS A 65 6.75 -6.75 -10.70
CA LYS A 65 6.60 -6.05 -9.41
C LYS A 65 5.79 -4.78 -9.47
N VAL A 66 5.84 -4.05 -10.59
CA VAL A 66 5.07 -2.81 -10.79
C VAL A 66 3.57 -3.06 -10.64
N PHE A 67 3.07 -4.21 -11.09
CA PHE A 67 1.63 -4.47 -11.16
C PHE A 67 1.10 -5.40 -10.06
N LEU A 68 1.97 -6.12 -9.35
CA LEU A 68 1.57 -7.09 -8.33
C LEU A 68 1.23 -6.49 -6.97
N ASN A 69 1.89 -5.39 -6.58
CA ASN A 69 1.87 -4.94 -5.18
C ASN A 69 0.87 -3.80 -4.90
N SER A 70 0.40 -3.07 -5.91
CA SER A 70 -0.58 -1.99 -5.73
C SER A 70 -1.29 -1.62 -7.02
N SER A 71 -2.55 -1.19 -6.89
CA SER A 71 -3.28 -0.49 -7.96
C SER A 71 -3.82 0.83 -7.41
N PRO A 72 -3.32 1.98 -7.88
CA PRO A 72 -2.32 2.17 -8.95
C PRO A 72 -0.91 1.69 -8.57
N PRO A 73 -0.04 1.41 -9.56
CA PRO A 73 1.37 1.14 -9.30
C PRO A 73 2.02 2.32 -8.60
N ASP A 74 2.83 2.03 -7.59
CA ASP A 74 3.63 3.04 -6.89
C ASP A 74 4.49 3.84 -7.88
N PHE A 75 4.56 5.16 -7.70
CA PHE A 75 5.26 6.08 -8.61
C PHE A 75 6.74 5.71 -8.74
N GLN A 76 7.41 5.43 -7.62
CA GLN A 76 8.83 5.11 -7.62
C GLN A 76 9.10 3.77 -8.30
N THR A 77 8.21 2.81 -8.09
CA THR A 77 8.30 1.49 -8.71
C THR A 77 8.07 1.57 -10.22
N LEU A 78 7.09 2.36 -10.68
CA LEU A 78 6.81 2.61 -12.09
C LEU A 78 7.98 3.32 -12.79
N TYR A 79 8.54 4.37 -12.18
CA TYR A 79 9.70 5.09 -12.72
C TYR A 79 10.92 4.19 -12.89
N LYS A 80 11.22 3.35 -11.89
CA LYS A 80 12.32 2.39 -11.96
C LYS A 80 12.13 1.39 -13.10
N ALA A 81 10.93 0.85 -13.27
CA ALA A 81 10.64 -0.08 -14.34
C ALA A 81 10.74 0.56 -15.72
N ASN A 82 10.23 1.79 -15.90
CA ASN A 82 10.36 2.52 -17.15
C ASN A 82 11.82 2.89 -17.48
N THR A 83 12.63 3.15 -16.46
CA THR A 83 14.09 3.34 -16.62
C THR A 83 14.75 2.07 -17.14
N VAL A 84 14.46 0.91 -16.53
CA VAL A 84 14.97 -0.39 -17.01
C VAL A 84 14.48 -0.71 -18.42
N LEU A 85 13.21 -0.45 -18.71
CA LEU A 85 12.63 -0.58 -20.05
C LEU A 85 13.41 0.26 -21.07
N SER A 86 13.69 1.52 -20.72
CA SER A 86 14.41 2.46 -21.58
C SER A 86 15.83 1.99 -21.89
N THR A 87 16.57 1.51 -20.88
CA THR A 87 17.92 0.93 -21.10
C THR A 87 17.88 -0.29 -22.01
N THR A 88 16.89 -1.18 -21.81
CA THR A 88 16.72 -2.40 -22.60
C THR A 88 16.37 -2.10 -24.06
N ILE A 89 15.49 -1.11 -24.29
CA ILE A 89 15.08 -0.69 -25.62
C ILE A 89 16.24 -0.09 -26.40
N ASN A 90 17.12 0.67 -25.75
CA ASN A 90 18.31 1.21 -26.42
C ASN A 90 19.18 0.09 -27.02
N CYS A 91 19.37 -1.00 -26.29
CA CYS A 91 20.14 -2.17 -26.74
C CYS A 91 19.38 -3.13 -27.69
N SER A 92 18.07 -2.92 -27.88
CA SER A 92 17.22 -3.81 -28.69
C SER A 92 17.36 -3.58 -30.21
N VAL A 93 16.99 -4.61 -30.99
CA VAL A 93 16.96 -4.60 -32.48
C VAL A 93 15.76 -3.82 -33.05
N LEU A 94 14.92 -3.21 -32.20
CA LEU A 94 13.75 -2.46 -32.64
C LEU A 94 14.13 -1.28 -33.55
N ASN A 95 13.26 -0.95 -34.50
CA ASN A 95 13.46 0.22 -35.34
C ASN A 95 13.24 1.53 -34.55
N THR A 96 13.83 2.63 -35.03
CA THR A 96 13.74 3.96 -34.40
C THR A 96 12.31 4.46 -34.13
N PRO A 97 11.33 4.35 -35.05
CA PRO A 97 9.98 4.82 -34.77
C PRO A 97 9.30 4.02 -33.66
N THR A 98 9.49 2.70 -33.59
CA THR A 98 8.97 1.86 -32.51
C THR A 98 9.60 2.23 -31.17
N LYS A 99 10.93 2.41 -31.10
CA LYS A 99 11.61 2.87 -29.87
C LYS A 99 11.03 4.21 -29.38
N ARG A 100 10.88 5.19 -30.27
CA ARG A 100 10.33 6.51 -29.95
C ARG A 100 8.89 6.43 -29.44
N TYR A 101 8.08 5.55 -30.02
CA TYR A 101 6.71 5.35 -29.56
C TYR A 101 6.67 4.78 -28.14
N ILE A 102 7.52 3.78 -27.83
CA ILE A 102 7.58 3.21 -26.49
C ILE A 102 8.04 4.25 -25.45
N TYR A 103 9.02 5.10 -25.77
CA TYR A 103 9.39 6.22 -24.88
C TYR A 103 8.25 7.18 -24.59
N LYS A 104 7.47 7.53 -25.63
CA LYS A 104 6.27 8.36 -25.46
C LYS A 104 5.21 7.67 -24.60
N LEU A 105 5.07 6.34 -24.70
CA LEU A 105 4.17 5.59 -23.83
C LEU A 105 4.65 5.64 -22.37
N ALA A 106 5.94 5.39 -22.11
CA ALA A 106 6.51 5.46 -20.76
C ALA A 106 6.27 6.83 -20.10
N ASP A 107 6.64 7.92 -20.78
CA ASP A 107 6.42 9.30 -20.29
C ASP A 107 4.93 9.60 -20.07
N LYS A 108 4.05 9.19 -20.99
CA LYS A 108 2.61 9.38 -20.81
C LYS A 108 2.05 8.58 -19.63
N THR A 109 2.51 7.36 -19.41
CA THR A 109 2.06 6.52 -18.29
C THR A 109 2.47 7.12 -16.94
N GLU A 110 3.69 7.65 -16.82
CA GLU A 110 4.14 8.34 -15.62
C GLU A 110 3.32 9.60 -15.34
N ARG A 111 3.13 10.45 -16.35
CA ARG A 111 2.29 11.65 -16.22
C ARG A 111 0.85 11.31 -15.82
N LEU A 112 0.28 10.25 -16.40
CA LEU A 112 -1.06 9.79 -16.07
C LEU A 112 -1.13 9.28 -14.62
N ASN A 113 -0.14 8.52 -14.17
CA ASN A 113 -0.08 8.02 -12.80
C ASN A 113 0.01 9.18 -11.79
N THR A 114 0.85 10.18 -12.04
CA THR A 114 0.96 11.38 -11.19
C THR A 114 -0.37 12.14 -11.11
N ARG A 115 -1.03 12.37 -12.25
CA ARG A 115 -2.36 13.01 -12.28
C ARG A 115 -3.40 12.21 -11.51
N HIS A 116 -3.39 10.88 -11.66
CA HIS A 116 -4.30 9.99 -10.95
C HIS A 116 -4.09 10.06 -9.43
N ILE A 117 -2.84 10.00 -8.95
CA ILE A 117 -2.51 10.10 -7.51
C ILE A 117 -2.98 11.44 -6.94
N LEU A 118 -2.74 12.55 -7.67
CA LEU A 118 -3.17 13.88 -7.23
C LEU A 118 -4.70 13.96 -7.15
N GLN A 119 -5.40 13.51 -8.19
CA GLN A 119 -6.85 13.49 -8.22
C GLN A 119 -7.44 12.61 -7.12
N GLN A 120 -6.86 11.42 -6.89
CA GLN A 120 -7.26 10.54 -5.80
C GLN A 120 -7.16 11.26 -4.45
N ARG A 121 -6.04 11.94 -4.18
CA ARG A 121 -5.84 12.73 -2.96
C ARG A 121 -6.88 13.85 -2.80
N GLU A 122 -7.20 14.56 -3.87
CA GLU A 122 -8.25 15.60 -3.85
C GLU A 122 -9.62 15.00 -3.53
N THR A 123 -9.98 13.88 -4.18
CA THR A 123 -11.27 13.22 -3.93
C THR A 123 -11.38 12.69 -2.51
N ASP A 124 -10.31 12.14 -1.94
CA ASP A 124 -10.27 11.65 -0.56
C ASP A 124 -10.35 12.81 0.45
N ASN A 125 -9.70 13.93 0.16
CA ASN A 125 -9.84 15.15 0.95
C ASN A 125 -11.29 15.67 0.94
N LEU A 126 -11.89 15.83 -0.25
CA LEU A 126 -13.28 16.26 -0.39
C LEU A 126 -14.24 15.30 0.32
N ARG A 127 -14.05 13.99 0.16
CA ARG A 127 -14.85 12.96 0.84
C ARG A 127 -14.70 13.07 2.36
N SER A 128 -13.50 13.28 2.88
CA SER A 128 -13.23 13.50 4.31
C SER A 128 -13.95 14.74 4.83
N ILE A 129 -13.90 15.86 4.12
CA ILE A 129 -14.62 17.10 4.46
C ILE A 129 -16.13 16.86 4.46
N ILE A 130 -16.67 16.21 3.43
CA ILE A 130 -18.11 15.92 3.32
C ILE A 130 -18.55 14.98 4.44
N GLN A 131 -17.78 13.93 4.76
CA GLN A 131 -18.08 13.02 5.85
C GLN A 131 -18.09 13.76 7.20
N LYS A 132 -17.09 14.61 7.47
CA LYS A 132 -17.05 15.47 8.67
C LYS A 132 -18.23 16.44 8.74
N ARG A 133 -18.66 17.02 7.62
CA ARG A 133 -19.83 17.92 7.56
C ARG A 133 -21.16 17.16 7.69
N ARG A 134 -21.26 15.94 7.16
CA ARG A 134 -22.47 15.11 7.23
C ARG A 134 -22.66 14.53 8.63
N ALA A 135 -21.56 14.11 9.26
CA ALA A 135 -21.53 13.79 10.68
C ALA A 135 -21.54 15.10 11.49
N GLN A 136 -22.68 15.78 11.54
CA GLN A 136 -22.86 16.96 12.40
C GLN A 136 -22.86 16.52 13.88
N ASN A 137 -21.66 16.25 14.38
CA ASN A 137 -21.37 15.76 15.73
C ASN A 137 -21.31 16.90 16.76
N LYS A 138 -21.94 18.05 16.47
CA LYS A 138 -21.98 19.20 17.37
C LYS A 138 -23.37 19.85 17.37
N GLY A 139 -23.71 20.48 18.49
CA GLY A 139 -24.95 21.24 18.64
C GLY A 139 -26.21 20.38 18.68
N LYS A 140 -27.36 21.02 18.42
CA LYS A 140 -28.71 20.44 18.58
C LYS A 140 -28.89 19.09 17.88
N ARG A 141 -28.27 18.88 16.72
CA ARG A 141 -28.42 17.64 15.93
C ARG A 141 -27.82 16.40 16.58
N VAL A 142 -26.83 16.53 17.47
CA VAL A 142 -26.33 15.37 18.24
C VAL A 142 -27.37 14.95 19.26
N VAL A 143 -27.90 15.92 20.00
CA VAL A 143 -28.90 15.71 21.05
C VAL A 143 -30.19 15.10 20.49
N LEU A 144 -30.54 15.46 19.25
CA LEU A 144 -31.78 15.02 18.62
C LEU A 144 -31.65 13.72 17.79
N LYS A 145 -30.43 13.25 17.48
CA LYS A 145 -30.24 12.09 16.61
C LYS A 145 -30.43 10.78 17.38
N GLY A 146 -31.46 10.01 17.02
CA GLY A 146 -31.71 8.69 17.61
C GLY A 146 -32.59 8.71 18.87
N GLN A 147 -33.04 9.90 19.29
CA GLN A 147 -34.01 10.05 20.38
C GLN A 147 -35.44 9.89 19.82
N PHE A 148 -36.28 9.08 20.48
CA PHE A 148 -37.71 9.06 20.20
C PHE A 148 -38.35 10.34 20.77
N HIS A 149 -38.89 11.20 19.90
CA HIS A 149 -39.45 12.50 20.27
C HIS A 149 -40.84 12.36 20.91
N ILE A 150 -40.91 11.79 22.10
CA ILE A 150 -42.01 12.04 23.03
C ILE A 150 -41.44 13.03 24.04
N SER A 151 -41.89 14.28 23.94
CA SER A 151 -41.29 15.48 24.55
C SER A 151 -41.04 15.35 26.06
N THR A 152 -39.77 15.18 26.47
CA THR A 152 -39.30 15.30 27.85
C THR A 152 -38.57 16.63 28.03
N GLU A 153 -38.84 17.37 29.11
CA GLU A 153 -38.18 18.67 29.44
C GLU A 153 -36.64 18.58 29.43
N GLU A 154 -36.09 17.40 29.78
CA GLU A 154 -34.65 17.13 29.75
C GLU A 154 -34.02 17.34 28.38
N LEU A 155 -34.73 17.01 27.29
CA LEU A 155 -34.23 17.24 25.93
C LEU A 155 -34.20 18.72 25.58
N GLN A 156 -35.14 19.51 26.10
CA GLN A 156 -35.18 20.95 25.85
C GLN A 156 -34.01 21.65 26.53
N LEU A 157 -33.68 21.27 27.77
CA LEU A 157 -32.52 21.81 28.49
C LEU A 157 -31.20 21.51 27.78
N GLN A 158 -31.00 20.27 27.34
CA GLN A 158 -29.78 19.87 26.61
C GLN A 158 -29.65 20.60 25.25
N VAL A 159 -30.77 20.86 24.57
CA VAL A 159 -30.77 21.62 23.30
C VAL A 159 -30.39 23.08 23.52
N VAL A 160 -30.87 23.71 24.60
CA VAL A 160 -30.54 25.10 24.98
C VAL A 160 -29.06 25.22 25.36
N GLU A 161 -28.54 24.28 26.15
CA GLU A 161 -27.12 24.26 26.52
C GLU A 161 -26.21 24.07 25.29
N ALA A 162 -26.56 23.13 24.41
CA ALA A 162 -25.81 22.90 23.17
C ALA A 162 -25.85 24.12 22.21
N GLU A 163 -26.95 24.90 22.23
CA GLU A 163 -27.06 26.16 21.49
C GLU A 163 -26.14 27.24 22.06
N ALA A 164 -26.15 27.44 23.38
CA ALA A 164 -25.27 28.41 24.04
C ALA A 164 -23.78 28.09 23.79
N ALA A 165 -23.40 26.81 23.89
CA ALA A 165 -22.02 26.36 23.66
C ALA A 165 -21.56 26.60 22.20
N THR A 166 -22.43 26.37 21.21
CA THR A 166 -22.08 26.60 19.80
C THR A 166 -22.15 28.08 19.40
N ALA A 167 -23.02 28.88 20.02
CA ALA A 167 -23.09 30.32 19.82
C ALA A 167 -21.84 31.05 20.32
N SER A 168 -21.31 30.67 21.50
CA SER A 168 -20.08 31.22 22.07
C SER A 168 -18.84 30.93 21.20
N GLN A 169 -18.80 29.80 20.50
CA GLN A 169 -17.70 29.49 19.57
C GLN A 169 -17.78 30.32 18.27
N ARG A 170 -18.98 30.59 17.76
CA ARG A 170 -19.16 31.39 16.54
C ARG A 170 -18.71 32.85 16.73
N SER A 171 -19.03 33.47 17.86
CA SER A 171 -18.65 34.86 18.13
C SER A 171 -17.13 35.06 18.19
N ARG A 172 -16.36 34.04 18.59
CA ARG A 172 -14.88 34.07 18.59
C ARG A 172 -14.24 33.94 17.21
N THR A 173 -14.96 33.42 16.21
CA THR A 173 -14.39 33.21 14.86
C THR A 173 -14.70 34.38 13.91
N THR A 174 -15.68 35.21 14.24
CA THR A 174 -15.88 36.51 13.60
C THR A 174 -14.80 37.49 14.05
N LEU A 175 -13.70 37.55 13.29
CA LEU A 175 -12.86 38.72 12.96
C LEU A 175 -11.43 38.25 12.62
N GLN A 176 -11.15 38.08 11.34
CA GLN A 176 -10.00 38.75 10.69
C GLN A 176 -10.36 39.01 9.22
N PRO A 177 -10.22 40.26 8.71
CA PRO A 177 -10.32 40.53 7.29
C PRO A 177 -9.14 39.88 6.56
N ILE A 178 -9.46 39.10 5.54
CA ILE A 178 -8.51 38.43 4.66
C ILE A 178 -7.94 39.48 3.71
N ASP A 179 -6.98 40.31 4.12
CA ASP A 179 -6.36 41.25 3.17
C ASP A 179 -4.86 41.53 3.39
N LYS A 180 -4.17 40.93 4.37
CA LYS A 180 -2.73 41.22 4.59
C LYS A 180 -1.79 40.04 4.87
N ALA A 181 -2.30 38.82 5.08
CA ALA A 181 -1.45 37.71 5.52
C ALA A 181 -0.81 36.88 4.40
N ILE A 182 -1.16 37.09 3.13
CA ILE A 182 -0.64 36.25 2.01
C ILE A 182 0.66 36.83 1.43
N ILE A 183 1.00 38.10 1.67
CA ILE A 183 2.11 38.77 0.97
C ILE A 183 3.46 38.62 1.71
N GLU A 184 3.49 38.47 3.04
CA GLU A 184 4.77 38.38 3.79
C GLU A 184 5.42 36.98 3.82
N GLU A 185 4.71 35.93 3.41
CA GLU A 185 5.27 34.57 3.41
C GLU A 185 5.90 34.20 2.05
N ILE A 186 5.50 34.88 0.95
CA ILE A 186 6.06 34.66 -0.39
C ILE A 186 7.36 35.46 -0.60
N ASP A 187 7.46 36.68 -0.07
CA ASP A 187 8.65 37.52 -0.27
C ASP A 187 9.89 37.04 0.50
N ARG A 188 9.73 36.22 1.55
CA ARG A 188 10.87 35.75 2.37
C ARG A 188 11.59 34.52 1.84
N GLU A 189 11.08 33.88 0.79
CA GLU A 189 11.66 32.65 0.23
C GLU A 189 12.24 32.85 -1.19
N SER A 190 12.25 34.10 -1.72
CA SER A 190 12.69 34.40 -3.10
C SER A 190 14.03 35.16 -3.22
N GLU A 191 14.69 35.47 -2.10
CA GLU A 191 16.00 36.11 -2.10
C GLU A 191 17.08 35.12 -1.62
N GLU A 192 17.45 34.15 -2.45
CA GLU A 192 18.84 33.65 -2.50
C GLU A 192 19.08 32.81 -3.77
N GLU A 193 20.21 33.10 -4.42
CA GLU A 193 20.80 32.44 -5.60
C GLU A 193 20.36 32.92 -7.00
N ALA A 194 20.66 34.20 -7.26
CA ALA A 194 21.26 34.56 -8.55
C ALA A 194 22.79 34.38 -8.44
N TYR A 195 23.34 33.36 -9.09
CA TYR A 195 24.72 33.40 -9.57
C TYR A 195 24.77 33.12 -11.07
N ASP A 196 25.32 34.13 -11.72
CA ASP A 196 25.67 34.27 -13.11
C ASP A 196 26.69 33.21 -13.54
N SER A 197 26.43 32.57 -14.68
CA SER A 197 27.48 31.99 -15.52
C SER A 197 27.02 32.09 -16.97
N ASN A 198 27.14 33.30 -17.51
CA ASN A 198 27.36 33.51 -18.93
C ASN A 198 28.69 32.83 -19.34
N PHE A 199 28.60 31.77 -20.14
CA PHE A 199 29.72 31.29 -20.97
C PHE A 199 29.20 31.01 -22.38
N ASP A 200 29.27 32.07 -23.17
CA ASP A 200 29.43 32.21 -24.63
C ASP A 200 29.29 30.99 -25.56
N GLU A 201 28.42 31.21 -26.57
CA GLU A 201 28.80 31.27 -27.98
C GLU A 201 29.51 30.05 -28.61
N LEU A 202 28.82 29.30 -29.48
CA LEU A 202 29.03 29.34 -30.94
C LEU A 202 28.39 28.14 -31.68
N ALA A 203 27.63 28.51 -32.71
CA ALA A 203 27.59 27.92 -34.06
C ALA A 203 26.98 26.51 -34.31
N LEU A 204 25.98 26.57 -35.21
CA LEU A 204 25.44 25.56 -36.15
C LEU A 204 24.32 24.63 -35.65
#